data_AF-A0A382C319-F1
#
_entry.id   AF-A0A382C319-F1
#
_cell.length_a   1.000
_cell.length_b   1.000
_cell.length_c   1.000
_cell.angle_alpha   90.00
_cell.angle_beta   90.00
_cell.angle_gamma   90.00
#
_symmetry.space_group_name_H-M   'P 1'
#
loop_
_entity.id
_entity.type
_entity.pdbx_description
1 polymer ?
#
loop_
_entity_poly.entity_id
_entity_poly.type
_entity_poly.pdbx_seq_one_letter_code
_entity_poly.pdbx_strand_id
1 'polypeptide(L)' 'MDMLNTENFDENIYGPRFGFGLTFKTPGPLVTIDYAYRTVSYFDNNSMFSIQLGF' A
#
# COMPACT_ATOMS: atom_id res chain seq x y z
N MET A 1 -30.66 -7.25 -27.64
CA MET A 1 -30.84 -7.79 -26.27
C MET A 1 -29.91 -8.99 -26.21
N ASP A 2 -28.69 -8.93 -25.70
CA ASP A 2 -28.26 -8.32 -24.45
C ASP A 2 -26.74 -8.03 -24.56
N MET A 3 -26.37 -6.76 -24.65
CA MET A 3 -24.96 -6.28 -24.71
C MET A 3 -24.67 -5.40 -23.49
N LEU A 4 -25.27 -5.71 -22.34
CA LEU A 4 -25.20 -4.90 -21.11
C LEU A 4 -24.61 -5.68 -19.93
N ASN A 5 -23.59 -6.51 -20.17
CA ASN A 5 -22.94 -7.24 -19.08
C ASN A 5 -21.40 -7.25 -19.20
N THR A 6 -20.81 -6.09 -19.48
CA THR A 6 -19.34 -5.90 -19.46
C THR A 6 -19.00 -4.48 -19.02
N GLU A 7 -19.59 -4.00 -17.92
CA GLU A 7 -19.25 -2.65 -17.39
C GLU A 7 -18.97 -2.57 -15.89
N ASN A 8 -18.88 -3.68 -15.13
CA ASN A 8 -18.84 -3.57 -13.66
C ASN A 8 -17.70 -4.29 -12.93
N PHE A 9 -16.62 -4.71 -13.60
CA PHE A 9 -15.50 -5.37 -12.90
C PHE A 9 -14.10 -4.76 -13.11
N ASP A 10 -13.93 -3.79 -14.02
CA ASP A 10 -12.60 -3.26 -14.34
C ASP A 10 -12.24 -1.94 -13.64
N GLU A 11 -13.15 -1.33 -12.86
CA GLU A 11 -12.89 0.01 -12.31
C GLU A 11 -12.13 0.02 -10.97
N ASN A 12 -11.90 -1.12 -10.32
CA ASN A 12 -11.24 -1.15 -9.02
C ASN A 12 -10.05 -2.13 -8.97
N ILE A 13 -8.99 -1.77 -9.68
CA ILE A 13 -7.71 -2.49 -9.67
C ILE A 13 -7.07 -2.47 -8.26
N TYR A 14 -7.43 -1.47 -7.44
CA TYR A 14 -6.82 -1.22 -6.13
C TYR A 14 -7.75 -1.64 -5.00
N GLY A 15 -7.41 -2.75 -4.34
CA GLY A 15 -8.09 -3.20 -3.14
C GLY A 15 -7.77 -2.34 -1.90
N PRO A 16 -8.27 -2.75 -0.72
CA PRO A 16 -8.01 -2.05 0.52
C PRO A 16 -6.50 -1.98 0.81
N ARG A 17 -6.09 -0.87 1.40
CA ARG A 17 -4.69 -0.55 1.74
C ARG A 17 -4.59 -0.31 3.24
N PHE A 18 -3.66 -1.01 3.87
CA PHE A 18 -3.40 -0.86 5.30
C PHE A 18 -1.91 -0.67 5.50
N GLY A 19 -1.54 0.17 6.45
CA GLY A 19 -0.14 0.36 6.79
C GLY A 19 -0.01 0.92 8.19
N PHE A 20 1.14 0.68 8.79
CA PHE A 20 1.53 1.28 10.05
C PHE A 20 2.98 1.74 9.95
N GLY A 21 3.29 2.81 10.67
CA GLY A 21 4.62 3.40 10.71
C GLY A 21 4.96 3.83 12.12
N LEU A 22 6.23 3.67 12.49
CA LEU A 22 6.81 4.16 13.73
C LEU A 22 7.93 5.14 13.41
N THR A 23 7.86 6.33 14.00
CA THR A 23 8.89 7.36 13.85
C THR A 23 9.52 7.66 15.20
N PHE A 24 10.83 7.48 15.28
CA PHE A 24 11.64 7.78 16.45
C PHE A 24 12.50 9.01 16.17
N LYS A 25 12.23 10.09 16.91
CA LYS A 25 13.07 11.29 16.92
C LYS A 25 14.12 11.12 18.03
N THR A 26 15.37 10.90 17.64
CA THR A 26 16.49 10.98 18.58
C THR A 26 17.27 12.28 18.34
N PRO A 27 18.08 12.78 19.30
CA PRO A 27 18.88 13.99 19.11
C PRO A 27 19.90 13.95 17.96
N GLY A 28 20.09 12.78 17.32
CA GLY A 28 20.90 12.63 16.12
C GLY A 28 20.03 12.09 14.98
N PRO A 29 20.03 10.76 14.73
CA PRO A 29 19.30 10.21 13.60
C PRO A 29 17.79 10.23 13.78
N LEU A 30 17.09 10.63 12.72
CA LEU A 30 15.66 10.33 12.57
C LEU A 30 15.53 8.91 12.02
N VAL A 31 14.82 8.04 12.73
CA VAL A 31 14.55 6.67 12.29
C VAL A 31 13.06 6.51 12.07
N THR A 32 12.66 6.19 10.84
CA THR A 32 11.28 5.82 10.50
C THR A 32 11.24 4.39 9.98
N ILE A 33 10.30 3.60 10.48
CA ILE A 33 10.03 2.24 10.02
C ILE A 33 8.58 2.20 9.55
N ASP A 34 8.36 1.91 8.28
CA ASP A 34 7.02 1.80 7.69
C ASP A 34 6.79 0.41 7.11
N TYR A 35 5.60 -0.14 7.38
CA TYR A 35 5.11 -1.34 6.73
C TYR A 35 3.74 -1.06 6.10
N ALA A 36 3.60 -1.39 4.83
CA ALA A 36 2.37 -1.23 4.08
C ALA A 36 1.99 -2.53 3.37
N TYR A 37 0.70 -2.84 3.43
CA TYR A 37 0.05 -3.95 2.75
C TYR A 37 -0.97 -3.42 1.75
N ARG A 38 -0.94 -3.94 0.52
CA ARG A 38 -1.85 -3.57 -0.57
C ARG A 38 -2.34 -4.82 -1.30
N THR A 39 -3.66 -4.93 -1.45
CA THR A 39 -4.30 -5.88 -2.36
C THR A 39 -4.47 -5.22 -3.73
N VAL A 40 -4.14 -5.91 -4.83
CA VAL A 40 -4.46 -5.47 -6.21
C VAL A 40 -5.05 -6.63 -7.00
N SER A 41 -5.98 -6.35 -7.92
CA SER A 41 -6.72 -7.41 -8.65
C SER A 41 -5.85 -8.29 -9.56
N TYR A 42 -4.67 -7.81 -9.96
CA TYR A 42 -3.78 -8.51 -10.91
C TYR A 42 -2.51 -9.09 -10.26
N PHE A 43 -2.24 -8.78 -8.99
CA PHE A 43 -1.07 -9.28 -8.27
C PHE A 43 -1.43 -9.56 -6.82
N ASP A 44 -1.30 -10.81 -6.41
CA ASP A 44 -1.53 -11.21 -5.02
C ASP A 44 -0.40 -10.70 -4.12
N ASN A 45 -0.76 -10.20 -2.93
CA ASN A 45 0.17 -9.88 -1.83
C ASN A 45 1.30 -8.89 -2.18
N ASN A 46 0.97 -7.59 -2.30
CA ASN A 46 2.00 -6.55 -2.34
C ASN A 46 2.27 -6.00 -0.94
N SER A 47 3.45 -6.31 -0.40
CA SER A 47 3.95 -5.76 0.87
C SER A 47 5.16 -4.87 0.63
N MET A 48 5.17 -3.69 1.25
CA MET A 48 6.25 -2.71 1.16
C MET A 48 6.79 -2.43 2.56
N PHE A 49 8.11 -2.49 2.69
CA PHE A 49 8.84 -2.16 3.90
C PHE A 49 9.84 -1.03 3.62
N SER A 50 9.88 -0.02 4.50
CA SER A 50 10.74 1.15 4.35
C SER A 50 11.45 1.46 5.67
N ILE A 51 12.74 1.81 5.57
CA ILE A 51 13.52 2.38 6.66
C ILE A 51 14.06 3.73 6.17
N GLN A 52 13.73 4.80 6.88
CA GLN A 52 14.30 6.12 6.63
C GLN A 52 15.30 6.47 7.73
N LEU A 53 16.49 6.89 7.33
CA LEU A 53 17.52 7.46 8.19
C LEU A 53 17.71 8.94 7.80
N GLY A 54 17.47 9.85 8.73
CA GLY A 54 17.78 11.28 8.56
C GLY A 54 19.03 11.65 9.36
N PHE A 55 19.92 12.45 8.77
CA PHE A 55 21.14 13.01 9.39
C PHE A 55 21.15 14.53 9.25
#